data_AF-A0AAE1I2G8-F1
#
_entry.id   AF-A0AAE1I2G8-F1
#
_cell.length_a   1.000
_cell.length_b   1.000
_cell.length_c   1.000
_cell.angle_alpha   90.00
_cell.angle_beta   90.00
_cell.angle_gamma   90.00
#
_symmetry.space_group_name_H-M   'P 1'
#
loop_
_entity.id
_entity.type
_entity.pdbx_description
1 polymer ?
#
loop_
_entity_poly.entity_id
_entity_poly.type
_entity_poly.pdbx_seq_one_letter_code
_entity_poly.pdbx_strand_id
1 'polypeptide(L)'
;AFAYTDDEMDQISHQIELCLRDLPKITGSFATQIKDACAMEASVQLWSGAAEEDLVPTVMDCVNGFSVVSSAQAADAETCLKDRLSRPLDQSIDYTPDQQQEILNRISKCLQMVPTYPVGRQPREVCFDRAVWDLRNGPWKEDLEDMTVTCLRNAEFNVSDDVVAEAKACLRKELDADV
;
A
#
# COMPACT_ATOMS: atom_id res chain seq x y z
N ALA A 1 -0.74 -23.61 17.16
CA ALA A 1 -1.62 -23.22 16.05
C ALA A 1 -1.31 -21.76 15.78
N PHE A 2 -1.21 -21.36 14.52
CA PHE A 2 -1.06 -19.95 14.20
C PHE A 2 -2.32 -19.20 14.65
N ALA A 3 -2.15 -17.95 15.11
CA ALA A 3 -3.26 -17.11 15.52
C ALA A 3 -4.12 -16.66 14.32
N TYR A 4 -3.52 -16.69 13.12
CA TYR A 4 -4.10 -16.22 11.85
C TYR A 4 -3.93 -17.28 10.76
N THR A 5 -4.80 -17.21 9.75
CA THR A 5 -4.67 -17.90 8.46
C THR A 5 -3.61 -17.22 7.59
N ASP A 6 -3.17 -17.90 6.52
CA ASP A 6 -2.20 -17.32 5.57
C ASP A 6 -2.75 -16.02 4.93
N ASP A 7 -4.04 -16.01 4.57
CA ASP A 7 -4.70 -14.83 3.99
C ASP A 7 -4.78 -13.65 4.98
N GLU A 8 -5.08 -13.92 6.25
CA GLU A 8 -5.08 -12.89 7.30
C GLU A 8 -3.66 -12.36 7.56
N MET A 9 -2.63 -13.22 7.55
CA MET A 9 -1.24 -12.79 7.68
C MET A 9 -0.81 -11.89 6.51
N ASP A 10 -1.20 -12.23 5.28
CA ASP A 10 -0.97 -11.39 4.11
C ASP A 10 -1.69 -10.04 4.22
N GLN A 11 -2.94 -10.03 4.71
CA GLN A 11 -3.69 -8.80 4.94
C GLN A 11 -3.01 -7.90 5.98
N ILE A 12 -2.61 -8.45 7.13
CA ILE A 12 -1.89 -7.71 8.18
C ILE A 12 -0.59 -7.14 7.62
N SER A 13 0.20 -7.99 6.94
CA SER A 13 1.49 -7.59 6.36
C SER A 13 1.31 -6.44 5.37
N HIS A 14 0.25 -6.50 4.55
CA HIS A 14 -0.10 -5.45 3.62
C HIS A 14 -0.49 -4.13 4.32
N GLN A 15 -1.31 -4.18 5.36
CA GLN A 15 -1.67 -2.98 6.14
C GLN A 15 -0.43 -2.31 6.76
N ILE A 16 0.51 -3.11 7.26
CA ILE A 16 1.78 -2.61 7.81
C ILE A 16 2.59 -1.92 6.72
N GLU A 17 2.75 -2.54 5.54
CA GLU A 17 3.47 -1.92 4.43
C GLU A 17 2.88 -0.58 3.98
N LEU A 18 1.54 -0.47 3.95
CA LEU A 18 0.84 0.77 3.62
C LEU A 18 1.20 1.89 4.61
N CYS A 19 1.18 1.60 5.91
CA CYS A 19 1.48 2.58 6.95
C CYS A 19 2.95 3.01 6.99
N LEU A 20 3.85 2.17 6.49
CA LEU A 20 5.29 2.45 6.47
C LEU A 20 5.78 3.04 5.14
N ARG A 21 4.90 3.15 4.13
CA ARG A 21 5.26 3.50 2.75
C ARG A 21 5.99 4.83 2.61
N ASP A 22 5.61 5.82 3.40
CA ASP A 22 6.11 7.19 3.29
C ASP A 22 7.38 7.42 4.14
N LEU A 23 7.92 6.35 4.75
CA LEU A 23 9.19 6.41 5.46
C LEU A 23 10.39 6.58 4.51
N PRO A 24 11.48 7.22 4.97
CA PRO A 24 12.67 7.41 4.17
C PRO A 24 13.29 6.09 3.69
N LYS A 25 13.95 6.13 2.53
CA LYS A 25 14.79 5.02 2.06
C LYS A 25 16.12 5.01 2.81
N ILE A 26 16.67 3.81 3.03
CA ILE A 26 18.01 3.64 3.59
C ILE A 26 18.99 3.63 2.42
N THR A 27 19.81 4.68 2.30
CA THR A 27 20.90 4.69 1.33
C THR A 27 22.00 3.73 1.77
N GLY A 28 22.33 2.74 0.93
CA GLY A 28 23.50 1.87 1.11
C GLY A 28 23.28 0.53 1.82
N SER A 29 22.03 0.08 2.02
CA SER A 29 21.68 -1.23 2.60
C SER A 29 21.01 -2.16 1.57
N PHE A 30 21.09 -3.48 1.80
CA PHE A 30 20.36 -4.50 1.03
C PHE A 30 18.84 -4.41 1.26
N ALA A 31 18.41 -3.96 2.45
CA ALA A 31 17.03 -3.52 2.66
C ALA A 31 16.91 -2.10 2.11
N THR A 32 16.38 -1.98 0.89
CA THR A 32 16.38 -0.69 0.18
C THR A 32 15.42 0.33 0.79
N GLN A 33 14.52 -0.10 1.69
CA GLN A 33 13.52 0.75 2.33
C GLN A 33 13.31 0.33 3.80
N ILE A 34 13.13 1.30 4.69
CA ILE A 34 12.81 1.06 6.12
C ILE A 34 11.53 0.22 6.24
N LYS A 35 10.55 0.50 5.39
CA LYS A 35 9.29 -0.23 5.35
C LYS A 35 9.50 -1.74 5.18
N ASP A 36 10.42 -2.16 4.29
CA ASP A 36 10.62 -3.57 3.97
C ASP A 36 11.24 -4.29 5.17
N ALA A 37 12.19 -3.63 5.84
CA ALA A 37 12.84 -4.16 7.04
C ALA A 37 11.84 -4.33 8.19
N CYS A 38 11.05 -3.29 8.49
CA CYS A 38 10.12 -3.34 9.61
C CYS A 38 8.86 -4.17 9.33
N ALA A 39 8.37 -4.22 8.08
CA ALA A 39 7.30 -5.12 7.68
C ALA A 39 7.74 -6.59 7.78
N MET A 40 8.99 -6.89 7.42
CA MET A 40 9.55 -8.24 7.59
C MET A 40 9.66 -8.62 9.06
N GLU A 41 10.05 -7.70 9.94
CA GLU A 41 10.11 -7.97 11.39
C GLU A 41 8.72 -8.29 11.97
N ALA A 42 7.69 -7.54 11.58
CA ALA A 42 6.32 -7.87 11.95
C ALA A 42 5.87 -9.23 11.40
N SER A 43 6.23 -9.54 10.16
CA SER A 43 5.93 -10.84 9.54
C SER A 43 6.54 -11.98 10.37
N VAL A 44 7.79 -11.86 10.81
CA VAL A 44 8.43 -12.86 11.67
C VAL A 44 7.67 -13.06 12.99
N GLN A 45 7.15 -11.99 13.59
CA GLN A 45 6.35 -12.08 14.82
C GLN A 45 4.98 -12.74 14.57
N LEU A 46 4.31 -12.42 13.46
CA LEU A 46 3.08 -13.08 13.02
C LEU A 46 3.26 -14.59 12.87
N TRP A 47 4.30 -15.01 12.15
CA TRP A 47 4.67 -16.42 11.99
C TRP A 47 5.09 -17.07 13.32
N SER A 48 5.45 -16.28 14.32
CA SER A 48 5.74 -16.76 15.69
C SER A 48 4.51 -16.81 16.60
N GLY A 49 3.35 -16.39 16.10
CA GLY A 49 2.07 -16.42 16.80
C GLY A 49 1.81 -15.20 17.69
N ALA A 50 2.46 -14.06 17.43
CA ALA A 50 2.16 -12.81 18.11
C ALA A 50 0.72 -12.36 17.85
N ALA A 51 0.10 -11.72 18.84
CA ALA A 51 -1.22 -11.10 18.68
C ALA A 51 -1.08 -9.76 17.92
N GLU A 52 -2.16 -9.29 17.31
CA GLU A 52 -2.18 -8.06 16.50
C GLU A 52 -1.81 -6.83 17.35
N GLU A 53 -2.26 -6.81 18.60
CA GLU A 53 -1.91 -5.80 19.61
C GLU A 53 -0.40 -5.70 19.91
N ASP A 54 0.36 -6.77 19.67
CA ASP A 54 1.81 -6.81 19.87
C ASP A 54 2.59 -6.34 18.63
N LEU A 55 1.93 -6.21 17.47
CA LEU A 55 2.60 -5.83 16.22
C LEU A 55 2.93 -4.34 16.17
N VAL A 56 2.03 -3.46 16.65
CA VAL A 56 2.29 -2.01 16.64
C VAL A 56 3.57 -1.66 17.41
N PRO A 57 3.75 -2.10 18.68
CA PRO A 57 5.00 -1.86 19.41
C PRO A 57 6.22 -2.42 18.68
N THR A 58 6.13 -3.65 18.16
CA THR A 58 7.23 -4.29 17.42
C THR A 58 7.66 -3.47 16.22
N VAL A 59 6.71 -3.07 15.37
CA VAL A 59 6.99 -2.27 14.17
C VAL A 59 7.58 -0.92 14.56
N MET A 60 7.02 -0.27 15.58
CA MET A 60 7.49 1.04 16.01
C MET A 60 8.88 1.00 16.65
N ASP A 61 9.23 -0.07 17.36
CA ASP A 61 10.60 -0.28 17.86
C ASP A 61 11.60 -0.38 16.70
N CYS A 62 11.26 -1.11 15.63
CA CYS A 62 12.05 -1.14 14.40
C CYS A 62 12.17 0.24 13.76
N VAL A 63 11.06 0.96 13.55
CA VAL A 63 11.03 2.30 12.95
C VAL A 63 11.88 3.29 13.74
N ASN A 64 11.74 3.29 15.06
CA ASN A 64 12.50 4.17 15.97
C ASN A 64 13.99 3.82 16.04
N GLY A 65 14.39 2.61 15.62
CA GLY A 65 15.79 2.22 15.44
C GLY A 65 16.49 2.98 14.31
N PHE A 66 15.75 3.61 13.40
CA PHE A 66 16.30 4.37 12.28
C PHE A 66 16.36 5.88 12.57
N SER A 67 17.57 6.41 12.73
CA SER A 67 17.80 7.85 13.01
C SER A 67 17.35 8.81 11.90
N VAL A 68 17.07 8.30 10.70
CA VAL A 68 16.59 9.09 9.56
C VAL A 68 15.08 9.33 9.60
N VAL A 69 14.34 8.60 10.43
CA VAL A 69 12.89 8.78 10.60
C VAL A 69 12.66 9.93 11.57
N SER A 70 11.93 10.95 11.14
CA SER A 70 11.53 12.04 12.03
C SER A 70 10.45 11.59 13.02
N SER A 71 10.36 12.27 14.16
CA SER A 71 9.30 12.00 15.15
C SER A 71 7.89 12.17 14.58
N ALA A 72 7.71 13.12 13.64
CA ALA A 72 6.44 13.30 12.95
C ALA A 72 6.08 12.08 12.08
N GLN A 73 7.03 11.60 11.27
CA GLN A 73 6.82 10.41 10.44
C GLN A 73 6.56 9.15 11.27
N ALA A 74 7.27 8.99 12.40
CA ALA A 74 7.02 7.88 13.32
C ALA A 74 5.61 7.95 13.92
N ALA A 75 5.16 9.13 14.35
CA ALA A 75 3.81 9.33 14.90
C ALA A 75 2.71 9.09 13.85
N ASP A 76 2.92 9.52 12.61
CA ASP A 76 2.00 9.28 11.50
C ASP A 76 1.89 7.77 11.20
N ALA A 77 3.03 7.08 11.13
CA ALA A 77 3.08 5.63 10.94
C ALA A 77 2.38 4.88 12.09
N GLU A 78 2.65 5.24 13.34
CA GLU A 78 2.01 4.62 14.52
C GLU A 78 0.49 4.81 14.50
N THR A 79 0.03 6.02 14.16
CA THR A 79 -1.40 6.33 14.05
C THR A 79 -2.05 5.50 12.95
N CYS A 80 -1.41 5.40 11.78
CA CYS A 80 -1.88 4.54 10.70
C CYS A 80 -1.95 3.08 11.12
N LEU A 81 -0.90 2.54 11.75
CA LEU A 81 -0.85 1.15 12.18
C LEU A 81 -1.99 0.83 13.16
N LYS A 82 -2.22 1.71 14.15
CA LYS A 82 -3.32 1.55 15.11
C LYS A 82 -4.70 1.58 14.44
N ASP A 83 -4.90 2.45 13.46
CA ASP A 83 -6.17 2.49 12.71
C ASP A 83 -6.35 1.21 11.89
N ARG A 84 -5.37 0.84 11.08
CA ARG A 84 -5.47 -0.28 10.14
C ARG A 84 -5.54 -1.64 10.83
N LEU A 85 -4.71 -1.85 11.85
CA LEU A 85 -4.71 -3.08 12.66
C LEU A 85 -5.84 -3.12 13.71
N SER A 86 -6.77 -2.17 13.67
CA SER A 86 -8.03 -2.28 14.42
C SER A 86 -9.20 -2.70 13.53
N ARG A 87 -8.98 -2.75 12.21
CA ARG A 87 -10.01 -3.14 11.25
C ARG A 87 -10.15 -4.67 11.28
N PRO A 88 -11.37 -5.20 11.12
CA PRO A 88 -11.57 -6.64 11.09
C PRO A 88 -10.74 -7.30 9.99
N LEU A 89 -9.89 -8.24 10.39
CA LEU A 89 -9.28 -9.23 9.51
C LEU A 89 -10.40 -10.12 8.94
N ASP A 90 -10.27 -10.61 7.71
CA ASP A 90 -11.35 -11.28 6.96
C ASP A 90 -12.45 -10.35 6.42
N GLN A 91 -12.27 -9.03 6.52
CA GLN A 91 -12.77 -8.15 5.46
C GLN A 91 -11.75 -8.15 4.31
N SER A 92 -11.59 -9.31 3.67
CA SER A 92 -11.66 -9.29 2.22
C SER A 92 -12.88 -8.43 1.93
N ILE A 93 -12.70 -7.22 1.40
CA ILE A 93 -13.87 -6.54 0.85
C ILE A 93 -14.26 -7.47 -0.28
N ASP A 94 -15.28 -8.30 -0.02
CA ASP A 94 -15.74 -9.36 -0.88
C ASP A 94 -16.50 -8.70 -2.03
N TYR A 95 -15.77 -7.88 -2.77
CA TYR A 95 -16.20 -7.31 -4.02
C TYR A 95 -16.49 -8.50 -4.90
N THR A 96 -17.76 -8.61 -5.24
CA THR A 96 -18.17 -9.54 -6.29
C THR A 96 -17.31 -9.29 -7.53
N PRO A 97 -17.11 -10.28 -8.41
CA PRO A 97 -16.36 -10.09 -9.65
C PRO A 97 -16.80 -8.85 -10.44
N ASP A 98 -18.09 -8.52 -10.41
CA ASP A 98 -18.66 -7.32 -11.05
C ASP A 98 -18.22 -6.03 -10.35
N GLN A 99 -18.22 -5.99 -9.02
CA GLN A 99 -17.72 -4.84 -8.26
C GLN A 99 -16.21 -4.64 -8.45
N GLN A 100 -15.43 -5.73 -8.48
CA GLN A 100 -14.00 -5.65 -8.78
C GLN A 100 -13.77 -5.08 -10.18
N GLN A 101 -14.51 -5.59 -11.17
CA GLN A 101 -14.41 -5.09 -12.54
C GLN A 101 -14.80 -3.62 -12.65
N GLU A 102 -15.83 -3.18 -11.92
CA GLU A 102 -16.25 -1.79 -11.87
C GLU A 102 -15.17 -0.88 -11.26
N ILE A 103 -14.56 -1.28 -10.14
CA ILE A 103 -13.42 -0.57 -9.53
C ILE A 103 -12.26 -0.48 -10.52
N LEU A 104 -11.90 -1.57 -11.18
CA LEU A 104 -10.84 -1.59 -12.18
C LEU A 104 -11.18 -0.72 -13.40
N ASN A 105 -12.43 -0.69 -13.85
CA ASN A 105 -12.84 0.20 -14.94
C ASN A 105 -12.63 1.68 -14.57
N ARG A 106 -12.96 2.05 -13.33
CA ARG A 106 -12.75 3.40 -12.79
C ARG A 106 -11.27 3.76 -12.69
N ILE A 107 -10.42 2.85 -12.20
CA ILE A 107 -8.97 3.05 -12.16
C ILE A 107 -8.41 3.20 -13.59
N SER A 108 -8.81 2.32 -14.51
CA SER A 108 -8.38 2.36 -15.91
C SER A 108 -8.76 3.68 -16.58
N LYS A 109 -9.98 4.19 -16.32
CA LYS A 109 -10.45 5.50 -16.79
C LYS A 109 -9.52 6.62 -16.33
N CYS A 110 -9.13 6.65 -15.06
CA CYS A 110 -8.22 7.66 -14.55
C CYS A 110 -6.81 7.51 -15.11
N LEU A 111 -6.31 6.29 -15.29
CA LEU A 111 -4.98 6.07 -15.86
C LEU A 111 -4.87 6.41 -17.36
N GLN A 112 -5.99 6.63 -18.07
CA GLN A 112 -5.97 7.09 -19.47
C GLN A 112 -5.33 8.47 -19.67
N MET A 113 -5.29 9.32 -18.63
CA MET A 113 -4.61 10.61 -18.70
C MET A 113 -3.08 10.51 -18.59
N VAL A 114 -2.56 9.35 -18.18
CA VAL A 114 -1.13 9.12 -18.07
C VAL A 114 -0.56 8.85 -19.47
N PRO A 115 0.45 9.63 -19.92
CA PRO A 115 0.97 9.51 -21.27
C PRO A 115 1.61 8.14 -21.50
N THR A 116 1.44 7.64 -22.74
CA THR A 116 2.09 6.43 -23.21
C THR A 116 3.40 6.78 -23.90
N TYR A 117 4.49 6.12 -23.51
CA TYR A 117 5.79 6.30 -24.17
C TYR A 117 6.03 5.21 -25.22
N PRO A 118 6.66 5.53 -26.38
CA PRO A 118 6.86 4.56 -27.47
C PRO A 118 7.86 3.43 -27.15
N VAL A 119 8.61 3.54 -26.05
CA VAL A 119 9.67 2.60 -25.66
C VAL A 119 9.53 2.26 -24.17
N GLY A 120 9.58 0.96 -23.84
CA GLY A 120 9.49 0.46 -22.46
C GLY A 120 8.09 0.02 -22.02
N ARG A 121 7.97 -0.40 -20.75
CA ARG A 121 6.65 -0.69 -20.14
C ARG A 121 5.92 0.62 -19.90
N GLN A 122 4.66 0.70 -20.31
CA GLN A 122 3.88 1.92 -20.19
C GLN A 122 3.47 2.13 -18.73
N PRO A 123 3.71 3.32 -18.12
CA PRO A 123 3.38 3.58 -16.73
C PRO A 123 1.94 3.25 -16.39
N ARG A 124 1.02 3.59 -17.31
CA ARG A 124 -0.40 3.25 -17.25
C ARG A 124 -0.63 1.75 -17.06
N GLU A 125 -0.05 0.92 -17.92
CA GLU A 125 -0.29 -0.53 -17.91
C GLU A 125 0.30 -1.16 -16.64
N VAL A 126 1.52 -0.77 -16.27
CA VAL A 126 2.18 -1.30 -15.06
C VAL A 126 1.41 -0.94 -13.79
N CYS A 127 0.96 0.31 -13.68
CA CYS A 127 0.20 0.74 -12.51
C CYS A 127 -1.22 0.20 -12.50
N PHE A 128 -1.81 -0.07 -13.67
CA PHE A 128 -3.08 -0.79 -13.74
C PHE A 128 -2.93 -2.25 -13.29
N ASP A 129 -1.92 -2.98 -13.80
CA ASP A 129 -1.65 -4.35 -13.37
C ASP A 129 -1.35 -4.43 -11.87
N ARG A 130 -0.65 -3.43 -11.33
CA ARG A 130 -0.42 -3.32 -9.89
C ARG A 130 -1.73 -3.12 -9.13
N ALA A 131 -2.61 -2.23 -9.58
CA ALA A 131 -3.92 -2.04 -8.97
C ALA A 131 -4.82 -3.30 -9.06
N VAL A 132 -4.71 -4.10 -10.12
CA VAL A 132 -5.37 -5.42 -10.22
C VAL A 132 -4.84 -6.37 -9.17
N TRP A 133 -3.52 -6.46 -9.03
CA TRP A 133 -2.88 -7.30 -8.02
C TRP A 133 -3.30 -6.82 -6.62
N ASP A 134 -3.19 -5.52 -6.36
CA ASP A 134 -3.58 -4.90 -5.10
C ASP A 134 -5.05 -5.26 -4.81
N LEU A 135 -6.02 -4.85 -5.63
CA LEU A 135 -7.46 -5.13 -5.39
C LEU A 135 -7.78 -6.60 -5.10
N ARG A 136 -7.05 -7.55 -5.68
CA ARG A 136 -7.23 -9.00 -5.44
C ARG A 136 -6.60 -9.50 -4.15
N ASN A 137 -5.60 -8.80 -3.62
CA ASN A 137 -4.83 -9.17 -2.42
C ASN A 137 -5.14 -8.25 -1.22
N GLY A 138 -6.31 -7.59 -1.21
CA GLY A 138 -6.89 -7.06 0.04
C GLY A 138 -6.53 -5.65 0.54
N PRO A 139 -6.06 -4.66 -0.26
CA PRO A 139 -6.23 -3.28 0.10
C PRO A 139 -7.72 -2.94 0.09
N TRP A 140 -8.08 -2.03 0.99
CA TRP A 140 -9.39 -1.42 0.96
C TRP A 140 -9.45 -0.57 -0.31
N LYS A 141 -10.64 -0.41 -0.91
CA LYS A 141 -10.80 0.45 -2.09
C LYS A 141 -10.30 1.88 -1.85
N GLU A 142 -10.35 2.32 -0.60
CA GLU A 142 -9.78 3.56 -0.07
C GLU A 142 -8.26 3.68 -0.31
N ASP A 143 -7.53 2.55 -0.34
CA ASP A 143 -6.08 2.52 -0.56
C ASP A 143 -5.69 2.53 -2.03
N LEU A 144 -6.58 2.06 -2.91
CA LEU A 144 -6.27 1.90 -4.34
C LEU A 144 -5.90 3.24 -5.00
N GLU A 145 -6.46 4.36 -4.53
CA GLU A 145 -6.05 5.69 -4.96
C GLU A 145 -4.55 5.90 -4.68
N ASP A 146 -4.15 5.84 -3.42
CA ASP A 146 -2.80 6.17 -3.01
C ASP A 146 -1.80 5.15 -3.54
N MET A 147 -2.16 3.87 -3.63
CA MET A 147 -1.30 2.82 -4.20
C MET A 147 -1.04 3.07 -5.69
N THR A 148 -2.09 3.37 -6.45
CA THR A 148 -1.98 3.69 -7.87
C THR A 148 -1.13 4.95 -8.08
N VAL A 149 -1.34 5.99 -7.26
CA VAL A 149 -0.54 7.24 -7.32
C VAL A 149 0.94 6.99 -6.99
N THR A 150 1.24 6.14 -6.00
CA THR A 150 2.64 5.80 -5.69
C THR A 150 3.30 5.03 -6.82
N CYS A 151 2.57 4.13 -7.47
CA CYS A 151 3.09 3.49 -8.68
C CYS A 151 3.45 4.53 -9.75
N LEU A 152 2.57 5.51 -10.01
CA LEU A 152 2.84 6.56 -11.01
C LEU A 152 4.06 7.42 -10.67
N ARG A 153 4.34 7.62 -9.37
CA ARG A 153 5.52 8.35 -8.88
C ARG A 153 6.82 7.55 -8.96
N ASN A 154 6.79 6.31 -9.44
CA ASN A 154 8.03 5.57 -9.65
C ASN A 154 8.95 6.34 -10.61
N ALA A 155 10.17 6.62 -10.16
CA ALA A 155 11.17 7.41 -10.88
C ALA A 155 11.47 6.85 -12.28
N GLU A 156 11.28 5.54 -12.50
CA GLU A 156 11.48 4.90 -13.81
C GLU A 156 10.46 5.37 -14.87
N PHE A 157 9.28 5.83 -14.45
CA PHE A 157 8.22 6.23 -15.36
C PHE A 157 8.31 7.69 -15.83
N ASN A 158 9.03 8.54 -15.09
CA ASN A 158 9.20 9.95 -15.40
C ASN A 158 7.86 10.68 -15.70
N VAL A 159 6.79 10.31 -14.98
CA VAL A 159 5.49 10.97 -15.08
C VAL A 159 5.59 12.34 -14.39
N SER A 160 5.19 13.41 -15.07
CA SER A 160 5.21 14.75 -14.50
C SER A 160 4.25 14.89 -13.32
N ASP A 161 4.61 15.70 -12.34
CA ASP A 161 3.80 15.96 -11.13
C ASP A 161 2.37 16.44 -11.47
N ASP A 162 2.20 17.25 -12.51
CA ASP A 162 0.88 17.73 -12.96
C ASP A 162 -0.04 16.56 -13.36
N VAL A 163 0.49 15.63 -14.17
CA VAL A 163 -0.25 14.42 -14.58
C VAL A 163 -0.54 13.51 -13.39
N VAL A 164 0.41 13.36 -12.45
CA VAL A 164 0.17 12.59 -11.22
C VAL A 164 -0.93 13.23 -10.37
N ALA A 165 -0.95 14.57 -10.28
CA ALA A 165 -1.97 15.31 -9.54
C ALA A 165 -3.36 15.17 -10.18
N GLU A 166 -3.44 15.26 -11.51
CA GLU A 166 -4.69 15.03 -12.26
C GLU A 166 -5.20 13.59 -12.07
N ALA A 167 -4.30 12.60 -12.16
CA ALA A 167 -4.65 11.19 -11.97
C ALA A 167 -5.15 10.94 -10.55
N LYS A 168 -4.48 11.51 -9.54
CA LYS A 168 -4.93 11.45 -8.14
C LYS A 168 -6.32 12.04 -7.97
N ALA A 169 -6.56 13.23 -8.51
CA ALA A 169 -7.87 13.89 -8.41
C ALA A 169 -9.00 13.07 -9.07
N CYS A 170 -8.71 12.42 -10.20
CA CYS A 170 -9.65 11.50 -10.84
C CYS A 170 -9.90 10.25 -9.98
N LEU A 171 -8.83 9.59 -9.51
CA LEU A 171 -8.93 8.36 -8.72
C LEU A 171 -9.77 8.59 -7.48
N ARG A 172 -9.50 9.68 -6.75
CA ARG A 172 -10.29 10.09 -5.59
C ARG A 172 -11.78 10.19 -5.92
N LYS A 173 -12.10 10.96 -6.97
CA LYS A 173 -13.49 11.15 -7.40
C LYS A 173 -14.19 9.85 -7.78
N GLU A 174 -13.53 8.97 -8.53
CA GLU A 174 -14.16 7.76 -9.05
C GLU A 174 -14.24 6.64 -7.99
N LEU A 175 -13.25 6.56 -7.09
CA LEU A 175 -13.21 5.57 -6.00
C LEU A 175 -14.03 5.98 -4.77
N ASP A 176 -14.30 7.27 -4.56
CA ASP A 176 -15.24 7.73 -3.52
C ASP A 176 -16.70 7.39 -3.84
N ALA A 177 -17.04 7.12 -5.11
CA ALA A 177 -18.40 6.75 -5.49
C ALA A 177 -18.71 5.30 -5.07
N ASP A 178 -19.89 5.05 -4.47
CA ASP A 178 -20.32 3.71 -4.06
C ASP A 178 -20.24 2.68 -5.21
N VAL A 179 -19.97 1.43 -4.85
CA VAL A 179 -19.80 0.28 -5.75
C VAL A 179 -20.77 -0.83 -5.37
#